data_AF-A0A7W6K1P5-F1
#
_entry.id   AF-A0A7W6K1P5-F1
#
_cell.length_a   1.000
_cell.length_b   1.000
_cell.length_c   1.000
_cell.angle_alpha   90.00
_cell.angle_beta   90.00
_cell.angle_gamma   90.00
#
_symmetry.space_group_name_H-M   'P 1'
#
loop_
_entity.id
_entity.type
_entity.pdbx_description
1 polymer ?
#
loop_
_entity_poly.entity_id
_entity_poly.type
_entity_poly.pdbx_seq_one_letter_code
_entity_poly.pdbx_strand_id
1 'polypeptide(L)'
;MTEPRKRPRAPNGVNLHRFLDEFGVKVRPPRESRTPRPANVVYGGRTIVRLMKQDVERCRTVIMSIKASNPAAFDNRIIWSVFRFIGAHWSEEPRQRVVARFARIDLAEINERAQRLATGRNGQMGKVAEKIATLLADRLLDEDDAA
;
A
#
# COMPACT_ATOMS: atom_id res chain seq x y z
N MET A 1 10.23 33.72 -11.23
CA MET A 1 9.04 32.92 -10.84
C MET A 1 9.11 31.61 -11.59
N THR A 2 9.40 30.50 -10.91
CA THR A 2 9.58 29.19 -11.54
C THR A 2 8.21 28.53 -11.70
N GLU A 3 7.77 28.25 -12.93
CA GLU A 3 6.50 27.57 -13.19
C GLU A 3 6.42 26.24 -12.42
N PRO A 4 5.27 25.90 -11.82
CA PRO A 4 5.09 24.60 -11.21
C PRO A 4 5.09 23.52 -12.29
N ARG A 5 6.11 22.66 -12.28
CA ARG A 5 6.24 21.50 -13.18
C ARG A 5 4.90 20.75 -13.29
N LYS A 6 4.32 20.72 -14.50
CA LYS A 6 3.11 19.96 -14.82
C LYS A 6 3.29 18.51 -14.35
N ARG A 7 2.46 18.10 -13.39
CA ARG A 7 2.49 16.76 -12.80
C ARG A 7 2.05 15.74 -13.86
N PRO A 8 2.69 14.57 -13.95
CA PRO A 8 2.40 13.59 -14.99
C PRO A 8 0.96 13.09 -14.88
N ARG A 9 0.18 13.26 -15.96
CA ARG A 9 -1.15 12.64 -16.11
C ARG A 9 -0.95 11.15 -16.39
N ALA A 10 -1.71 10.28 -15.73
CA ALA A 10 -1.73 8.86 -16.10
C ALA A 10 -2.39 8.70 -17.49
N PRO A 11 -1.95 7.75 -18.33
CA PRO A 11 -2.50 7.50 -19.67
C PRO A 11 -4.01 7.26 -19.71
N ASN A 12 -4.58 6.82 -18.59
CA ASN A 12 -6.00 6.48 -18.46
C ASN A 12 -6.86 7.71 -18.06
N GLY A 13 -6.30 8.93 -18.07
CA GLY A 13 -7.00 10.15 -17.68
C GLY A 13 -7.30 10.30 -16.18
N VAL A 14 -7.11 9.25 -15.37
CA VAL A 14 -7.38 9.28 -13.93
C VAL A 14 -6.30 10.12 -13.22
N ASN A 15 -6.74 11.24 -12.64
CA ASN A 15 -5.90 12.12 -11.85
C ASN A 15 -5.65 11.47 -10.48
N LEU A 16 -4.38 11.17 -10.16
CA LEU A 16 -3.96 10.58 -8.88
C LEU A 16 -4.52 11.33 -7.67
N HIS A 17 -4.48 12.67 -7.69
CA HIS A 17 -4.96 13.48 -6.57
C HIS A 17 -6.46 13.30 -6.41
N ARG A 18 -7.23 13.47 -7.48
CA ARG A 18 -8.68 13.25 -7.46
C ARG A 18 -9.05 11.85 -6.99
N PHE A 19 -8.34 10.83 -7.49
CA PHE A 19 -8.54 9.45 -7.09
C PHE A 19 -8.31 9.23 -5.59
N LEU A 20 -7.25 9.81 -5.02
CA LEU A 20 -6.94 9.66 -3.59
C LEU A 20 -7.78 10.58 -2.70
N ASP A 21 -8.24 11.71 -3.21
CA ASP A 21 -9.13 12.63 -2.51
C ASP A 21 -10.49 11.97 -2.20
N GLU A 22 -10.98 11.08 -3.08
CA GLU A 22 -12.18 10.24 -2.83
C GLU A 22 -12.05 9.40 -1.55
N PHE A 23 -10.82 9.10 -1.13
CA PHE A 23 -10.52 8.34 0.09
C PHE A 23 -9.97 9.24 1.22
N GLY A 24 -9.91 10.56 1.04
CA GLY A 24 -9.29 11.48 1.99
C GLY A 24 -7.78 11.26 2.17
N VAL A 25 -7.09 10.72 1.16
CA VAL A 25 -5.66 10.44 1.18
C VAL A 25 -4.88 11.55 0.48
N LYS A 26 -3.96 12.20 1.20
CA LYS A 26 -3.16 13.32 0.68
C LYS A 26 -1.86 12.81 0.06
N VAL A 27 -1.52 13.34 -1.12
CA VAL A 27 -0.24 13.09 -1.77
C VAL A 27 0.73 14.23 -1.47
N ARG A 28 1.90 13.91 -0.91
CA ARG A 28 2.99 14.85 -0.64
C ARG A 28 4.26 14.50 -1.42
N PRO A 29 5.15 15.46 -1.69
CA PRO A 29 6.45 15.17 -2.31
C PRO A 29 7.32 14.19 -1.48
N PRO A 30 8.11 13.31 -2.10
CA PRO A 30 8.97 12.35 -1.38
C PRO A 30 9.95 13.00 -0.41
N ARG A 31 10.47 14.19 -0.75
CA ARG A 31 11.39 14.95 0.11
C ARG A 31 10.78 15.42 1.45
N GLU A 32 9.45 15.39 1.57
CA GLU A 32 8.73 15.77 2.79
C GLU A 32 8.39 14.54 3.66
N SER A 33 8.95 13.37 3.32
CA SER A 33 8.70 12.12 4.04
C SER A 33 9.05 12.25 5.52
N ARG A 34 8.17 11.71 6.38
CA ARG A 34 8.33 11.69 7.84
C ARG A 34 8.19 10.28 8.38
N THR A 35 8.90 10.02 9.47
CA THR A 35 8.81 8.79 10.27
C THR A 35 8.69 9.20 11.75
N PRO A 36 7.61 8.80 12.47
CA PRO A 36 6.47 8.04 11.98
C PRO A 36 5.69 8.81 10.90
N ARG A 37 5.05 8.06 10.00
CA ARG A 37 4.31 8.63 8.87
C ARG A 37 2.95 9.14 9.33
N PRO A 38 2.50 10.34 8.91
CA PRO A 38 1.15 10.81 9.21
C PRO A 38 0.07 9.92 8.58
N ALA A 39 -1.06 9.79 9.25
CA ALA A 39 -2.23 9.08 8.74
C ALA A 39 -2.73 9.66 7.40
N ASN A 40 -3.14 8.78 6.48
CA ASN A 40 -3.70 9.12 5.17
C ASN A 40 -2.76 9.98 4.30
N VAL A 41 -1.43 9.79 4.42
CA VAL A 41 -0.44 10.50 3.60
C VAL A 41 0.42 9.53 2.78
N VAL A 42 0.38 9.71 1.46
CA VAL A 42 1.31 9.04 0.54
C VAL A 42 2.41 10.03 0.15
N TYR A 43 3.67 9.65 0.39
CA TYR A 43 4.83 10.38 -0.11
C TYR A 43 5.23 9.88 -1.49
N GLY A 44 5.15 10.77 -2.47
CA GLY A 44 5.16 10.41 -3.88
C GLY A 44 3.83 9.80 -4.32
N GLY A 45 3.79 9.34 -5.57
CA GLY A 45 2.58 8.75 -6.13
C GLY A 45 2.83 7.85 -7.32
N ARG A 46 4.10 7.65 -7.68
CA ARG A 46 4.49 6.92 -8.89
C ARG A 46 4.07 5.44 -8.82
N THR A 47 4.17 4.83 -7.64
CA THR A 47 3.71 3.45 -7.40
C THR A 47 2.21 3.34 -7.64
N ILE A 48 1.41 4.20 -7.01
CA ILE A 48 -0.05 4.20 -7.17
C ILE A 48 -0.42 4.45 -8.63
N VAL A 49 0.17 5.45 -9.29
CA VAL A 49 -0.05 5.70 -10.73
C VAL A 49 0.28 4.47 -11.58
N ARG A 50 1.37 3.75 -11.29
CA ARG A 50 1.72 2.52 -11.98
C ARG A 50 0.66 1.44 -11.79
N LEU A 51 0.16 1.27 -10.57
CA LEU A 51 -0.84 0.26 -10.24
C LEU A 51 -2.22 0.60 -10.83
N MET A 52 -2.63 1.87 -10.82
CA MET A 52 -3.86 2.33 -11.46
C MET A 52 -3.86 2.06 -12.97
N LYS A 53 -2.69 2.12 -13.65
CA LYS A 53 -2.61 1.75 -15.06
C LYS A 53 -2.84 0.26 -15.30
N GLN A 54 -2.56 -0.58 -14.31
CA GLN A 54 -2.74 -2.02 -14.40
C GLN A 54 -4.19 -2.41 -14.06
N ASP A 55 -4.71 -1.90 -12.94
CA ASP A 55 -6.03 -2.23 -12.43
C ASP A 55 -6.48 -1.14 -11.43
N VAL A 56 -7.38 -0.26 -11.88
CA VAL A 56 -7.88 0.85 -11.05
C VAL A 56 -8.72 0.33 -9.88
N GLU A 57 -9.56 -0.68 -10.11
CA GLU A 57 -10.50 -1.16 -9.09
C GLU A 57 -9.78 -1.94 -7.99
N ARG A 58 -8.76 -2.73 -8.34
CA ARG A 58 -7.87 -3.33 -7.34
C ARG A 58 -7.08 -2.26 -6.60
N CYS A 59 -6.66 -1.20 -7.28
CA CYS A 59 -6.01 -0.08 -6.61
C CYS A 59 -6.95 0.58 -5.58
N ARG A 60 -8.26 0.74 -5.88
CA ARG A 60 -9.25 1.21 -4.90
C ARG A 60 -9.31 0.28 -3.68
N THR A 61 -9.39 -1.03 -3.91
CA THR A 61 -9.40 -2.03 -2.83
C THR A 61 -8.14 -1.90 -1.95
N VAL A 62 -6.95 -1.74 -2.54
CA VAL A 62 -5.69 -1.52 -1.80
C VAL A 62 -5.77 -0.29 -0.91
N ILE A 63 -6.23 0.86 -1.43
CA ILE A 63 -6.34 2.09 -0.63
C ILE A 63 -7.29 1.89 0.56
N MET A 64 -8.44 1.25 0.31
CA MET A 64 -9.41 0.97 1.37
C MET A 64 -8.89 -0.01 2.42
N SER A 65 -8.20 -1.08 2.00
CA SER A 65 -7.55 -2.05 2.88
C SER A 65 -6.50 -1.41 3.77
N ILE A 66 -5.64 -0.53 3.22
CA ILE A 66 -4.63 0.18 4.02
C ILE A 66 -5.30 1.10 5.04
N LYS A 67 -6.35 1.82 4.66
CA LYS A 67 -7.08 2.69 5.60
C LYS A 67 -7.74 1.91 6.73
N ALA A 68 -8.34 0.77 6.40
CA ALA A 68 -9.03 -0.08 7.37
C ALA A 68 -8.04 -0.75 8.34
N SER A 69 -6.86 -1.12 7.87
CA SER A 69 -5.78 -1.67 8.69
C SER A 69 -5.11 -0.59 9.56
N ASN A 70 -4.36 0.32 8.92
CA ASN A 70 -3.64 1.38 9.60
C ASN A 70 -3.38 2.52 8.60
N PRO A 71 -4.00 3.71 8.78
CA PRO A 71 -3.86 4.80 7.84
C PRO A 71 -2.46 5.42 7.80
N ALA A 72 -1.55 5.09 8.74
CA ALA A 72 -0.15 5.48 8.66
C ALA A 72 0.69 4.57 7.73
N ALA A 73 0.15 3.42 7.31
CA ALA A 73 0.88 2.39 6.54
C ALA A 73 0.96 2.66 5.02
N PHE A 74 0.71 3.88 4.56
CA PHE A 74 0.77 4.28 3.14
C PHE A 74 2.20 4.35 2.56
N ASP A 75 3.01 3.32 2.78
CA ASP A 75 4.35 3.16 2.21
C ASP A 75 4.32 2.51 0.81
N ASN A 76 5.29 2.84 -0.05
CA ASN A 76 5.38 2.28 -1.40
C ASN A 76 5.49 0.75 -1.40
N ARG A 77 6.23 0.17 -0.45
CA ARG A 77 6.39 -1.29 -0.35
C ARG A 77 5.09 -1.95 0.08
N ILE A 78 4.40 -1.37 1.06
CA ILE A 78 3.09 -1.86 1.53
C ILE A 78 2.06 -1.79 0.41
N ILE A 79 1.92 -0.63 -0.24
CA ILE A 79 0.97 -0.45 -1.36
C ILE A 79 1.22 -1.51 -2.45
N TRP A 80 2.48 -1.72 -2.82
CA TRP A 80 2.84 -2.72 -3.84
C TRP A 80 2.55 -4.15 -3.38
N SER A 81 2.95 -4.53 -2.16
CA SER A 81 2.75 -5.87 -1.63
C SER A 81 1.28 -6.21 -1.47
N VAL A 82 0.45 -5.29 -0.94
CA VAL A 82 -1.00 -5.47 -0.81
C VAL A 82 -1.65 -5.64 -2.19
N PHE A 83 -1.25 -4.83 -3.19
CA PHE A 83 -1.77 -4.99 -4.56
C PHE A 83 -1.46 -6.36 -5.16
N ARG A 84 -0.24 -6.86 -4.97
CA ARG A 84 0.18 -8.17 -5.45
C ARG A 84 -0.53 -9.30 -4.70
N PHE A 85 -0.68 -9.18 -3.39
CA PHE A 85 -1.35 -10.16 -2.54
C PHE A 85 -2.83 -10.31 -2.94
N ILE A 86 -3.57 -9.20 -2.99
CA ILE A 86 -4.98 -9.21 -3.43
C ILE A 86 -5.08 -9.80 -4.84
N GLY A 87 -4.16 -9.41 -5.72
CA GLY A 87 -4.13 -9.93 -7.08
C GLY A 87 -3.86 -11.42 -7.23
N ALA A 88 -3.17 -12.03 -6.28
CA ALA A 88 -2.78 -13.44 -6.31
C ALA A 88 -3.79 -14.34 -5.60
N HIS A 89 -4.36 -13.88 -4.49
CA HIS A 89 -5.22 -14.70 -3.63
C HIS A 89 -6.70 -14.34 -3.72
N TRP A 90 -7.03 -13.09 -4.01
CA TRP A 90 -8.37 -12.54 -3.83
C TRP A 90 -8.80 -11.65 -5.01
N SER A 91 -8.41 -12.01 -6.23
CA SER A 91 -8.70 -11.23 -7.44
C SER A 91 -10.20 -11.17 -7.75
N GLU A 92 -10.95 -12.19 -7.36
CA GLU A 92 -12.40 -12.34 -7.61
C GLU A 92 -13.23 -12.06 -6.35
N GLU A 93 -12.58 -11.85 -5.21
CA GLU A 93 -13.27 -11.62 -3.94
C GLU A 93 -13.96 -10.25 -3.91
N PRO A 94 -15.16 -10.15 -3.32
CA PRO A 94 -15.81 -8.87 -3.09
C PRO A 94 -14.92 -7.92 -2.28
N ARG A 95 -14.77 -6.68 -2.77
CA ARG A 95 -13.95 -5.63 -2.13
C ARG A 95 -14.19 -5.52 -0.63
N GLN A 96 -15.44 -5.54 -0.20
CA GLN A 96 -15.81 -5.39 1.21
C GLN A 96 -15.22 -6.51 2.09
N ARG A 97 -15.19 -7.76 1.59
CA ARG A 97 -14.60 -8.89 2.30
C ARG A 97 -13.09 -8.73 2.40
N VAL A 98 -12.42 -8.35 1.30
CA VAL A 98 -10.98 -8.08 1.30
C VAL A 98 -10.63 -6.98 2.32
N VAL A 99 -11.37 -5.86 2.31
CA VAL A 99 -11.15 -4.76 3.25
C VAL A 99 -11.37 -5.21 4.71
N ALA A 100 -12.39 -6.02 4.98
CA ALA A 100 -12.67 -6.54 6.31
C ALA A 100 -11.55 -7.45 6.84
N ARG A 101 -10.95 -8.29 5.99
CA ARG A 101 -9.77 -9.10 6.36
C ARG A 101 -8.58 -8.22 6.73
N PHE A 102 -8.28 -7.22 5.90
CA PHE A 102 -7.19 -6.27 6.20
C PHE A 102 -7.44 -5.42 7.45
N ALA A 103 -8.69 -5.16 7.81
CA ALA A 103 -9.04 -4.40 9.03
C ALA A 103 -8.62 -5.11 10.33
N ARG A 104 -8.32 -6.42 10.29
CA ARG A 104 -7.93 -7.22 11.45
C ARG A 104 -6.43 -7.24 11.73
N ILE A 105 -5.62 -6.71 10.81
CA ILE A 105 -4.15 -6.73 10.91
C ILE A 105 -3.60 -5.31 10.93
N ASP A 106 -2.41 -5.12 11.51
CA ASP A 106 -1.69 -3.84 11.45
C ASP A 106 -0.59 -3.88 10.38
N LEU A 107 -0.83 -3.22 9.24
CA LEU A 107 0.14 -3.12 8.15
C LEU A 107 1.39 -2.30 8.50
N ALA A 108 1.30 -1.35 9.45
CA ALA A 108 2.47 -0.62 9.89
C ALA A 108 3.39 -1.54 10.71
N GLU A 109 2.81 -2.33 11.62
CA GLU A 109 3.53 -3.35 12.39
C GLU A 109 4.19 -4.38 11.46
N ILE A 110 3.46 -4.86 10.45
CA ILE A 110 4.00 -5.79 9.43
C ILE A 110 5.20 -5.17 8.70
N ASN A 111 5.14 -3.89 8.32
CA ASN A 111 6.26 -3.22 7.67
C ASN A 111 7.49 -3.14 8.59
N GLU A 112 7.29 -2.76 9.86
CA GLU A 112 8.37 -2.67 10.84
C GLU A 112 9.00 -4.04 11.13
N ARG A 113 8.17 -5.08 11.28
CA ARG A 113 8.65 -6.46 11.45
C ARG A 113 9.40 -6.94 10.20
N ALA A 114 8.89 -6.66 9.00
CA ALA A 114 9.56 -7.01 7.75
C ALA A 114 10.92 -6.33 7.59
N GLN A 115 11.06 -5.06 8.01
CA GLN A 115 12.34 -4.35 8.02
C GLN A 115 13.34 -5.00 8.98
N ARG A 116 12.90 -5.34 10.20
CA ARG A 116 13.74 -6.06 11.18
C ARG A 116 14.17 -7.45 10.69
N LEU A 117 13.32 -8.15 9.96
CA LEU A 117 13.64 -9.46 9.37
C LEU A 117 14.59 -9.36 8.17
N ALA A 118 14.49 -8.27 7.40
CA ALA A 118 15.30 -8.09 6.19
C ALA A 118 16.68 -7.48 6.50
N THR A 119 16.81 -6.71 7.57
CA THR A 119 18.03 -5.97 7.91
C THR A 119 18.43 -6.26 9.35
N GLY A 120 19.58 -6.92 9.52
CA GLY A 120 20.23 -7.13 10.81
C GLY A 120 21.32 -6.10 11.07
N ARG A 121 21.97 -6.19 12.23
CA ARG A 121 23.08 -5.29 12.61
C ARG A 121 24.25 -5.32 11.62
N ASN A 122 24.48 -6.46 10.97
CA ASN A 122 25.65 -6.71 10.12
C ASN A 122 25.32 -6.64 8.62
N GLY A 123 24.12 -6.21 8.24
CA GLY A 123 23.76 -6.04 6.84
C GLY A 123 22.34 -6.46 6.48
N GLN A 124 22.08 -6.48 5.19
CA GLN A 124 20.79 -6.85 4.61
C GLN A 124 20.77 -8.34 4.27
N MET A 125 19.85 -9.09 4.87
CA MET A 125 19.66 -10.52 4.64
C MET A 125 18.77 -10.79 3.40
N GLY A 126 17.89 -9.86 3.03
CA GLY A 126 16.99 -10.06 1.90
C GLY A 126 16.12 -8.84 1.59
N LYS A 127 15.10 -9.03 0.74
CA LYS A 127 14.21 -7.92 0.36
C LYS A 127 13.06 -7.78 1.36
N VAL A 128 12.88 -6.56 1.87
CA VAL A 128 11.75 -6.20 2.75
C VAL A 128 10.40 -6.59 2.12
N ALA A 129 10.24 -6.40 0.80
CA ALA A 129 8.99 -6.71 0.11
C ALA A 129 8.62 -8.21 0.16
N GLU A 130 9.62 -9.10 0.07
CA GLU A 130 9.40 -10.55 0.20
C GLU A 130 8.97 -10.88 1.63
N LYS A 131 9.58 -10.25 2.65
CA LYS A 131 9.18 -10.42 4.05
C LYS A 131 7.78 -9.89 4.34
N ILE A 132 7.38 -8.76 3.74
CA ILE A 132 5.99 -8.26 3.83
C ILE A 132 5.04 -9.30 3.23
N ALA A 133 5.34 -9.86 2.06
CA ALA A 133 4.47 -10.84 1.41
C ALA A 133 4.30 -12.10 2.27
N THR A 134 5.37 -12.63 2.85
CA THR A 134 5.30 -13.78 3.77
C THR A 134 4.46 -13.46 5.01
N LEU A 135 4.68 -12.30 5.64
CA LEU A 135 3.91 -11.90 6.83
C LEU A 135 2.43 -11.63 6.51
N LEU A 136 2.10 -11.15 5.31
CA LEU A 136 0.72 -11.03 4.87
C LEU A 136 0.08 -12.41 4.71
N ALA A 137 0.78 -13.35 4.06
CA ALA A 137 0.28 -14.71 3.89
C ALA A 137 0.02 -15.41 5.24
N ASP A 138 0.99 -15.36 6.15
CA ASP A 138 0.89 -15.89 7.53
C ASP A 138 -0.32 -15.34 8.30
N ARG A 139 -0.68 -14.06 8.09
CA ARG A 139 -1.79 -13.43 8.81
C ARG A 139 -3.14 -13.57 8.14
N LEU A 140 -3.17 -13.74 6.82
CA LEU A 140 -4.40 -13.61 6.03
C LEU A 140 -4.86 -14.91 5.39
N LEU A 141 -3.97 -15.88 5.18
CA LEU A 141 -4.32 -17.19 4.66
C LEU A 141 -4.66 -18.17 5.78
N ASP A 142 -3.91 -18.13 6.89
CA ASP A 142 -4.17 -18.99 8.05
C ASP A 142 -5.55 -18.72 8.69
N GLU A 143 -6.10 -17.51 8.54
CA GLU A 143 -7.48 -17.18 8.97
C GLU A 143 -8.57 -17.72 8.03
N ASP A 144 -8.28 -17.94 6.74
CA ASP A 144 -9.26 -18.45 5.77
C ASP A 144 -9.40 -19.99 5.87
N ASP A 145 -8.39 -20.71 6.37
CA ASP A 145 -8.44 -22.18 6.58
C ASP A 145 -9.13 -22.59 7.91
N ALA A 146 -9.32 -21.65 8.84
CA ALA A 146 -9.88 -21.90 10.18
C ALA A 146 -11.37 -21.53 10.33
N ALA A 147 -12.02 -21.03 9.28
CA ALA A 147 -13.41 -20.55 9.26
C ALA A 147 -14.30 -21.36 8.31
#